data_AF-A0A920NTM9-F1
#
_entry.id   AF-A0A920NTM9-F1
#
_cell.length_a   1.000
_cell.length_b   1.000
_cell.length_c   1.000
_cell.angle_alpha   90.00
_cell.angle_beta   90.00
_cell.angle_gamma   90.00
#
_symmetry.space_group_name_H-M   'P 1'
#
loop_
_entity.id
_entity.type
_entity.pdbx_description
1 polymer ?
#
loop_
_entity_poly.entity_id
_entity_poly.type
_entity_poly.pdbx_seq_one_letter_code
_entity_poly.pdbx_strand_id
1 'polypeptide(L)'
;MGVDQKAMINCRADVNQLVPFKYDWAWQKYLDGCANHWMPQEINMTPDVALWKKEDGLSEDERKIIMRSPGFFSTADSLVANNLVLSIYKHITNPECRQYLFDKASKRLYTLTLINMSFNHWERMKQSFLTCTEKFLR
;
A
#
# COMPACT_ATOMS: atom_id res chain seq x y z
N MET A 1 12.42 -29.91 14.88
CA MET A 1 12.63 -30.02 13.42
C MET A 1 13.85 -29.19 13.05
N GLY A 2 14.74 -29.70 12.20
CA GLY A 2 15.95 -28.96 11.80
C GLY A 2 15.64 -27.80 10.87
N VAL A 3 16.44 -26.73 10.94
CA VAL A 3 16.33 -25.53 10.07
C VAL A 3 16.29 -25.92 8.59
N ASP A 4 17.02 -26.98 8.22
CA ASP A 4 17.19 -27.44 6.84
C ASP A 4 15.87 -27.84 6.16
N GLN A 5 14.88 -28.28 6.93
CA GLN A 5 13.57 -28.70 6.42
C GLN A 5 12.69 -27.52 5.99
N LYS A 6 13.01 -26.28 6.38
CA LYS A 6 12.28 -25.09 5.93
C LYS A 6 12.61 -24.78 4.47
N ALA A 7 11.60 -24.54 3.63
CA ALA A 7 11.79 -24.11 2.25
C ALA A 7 10.85 -22.95 1.93
N MET A 8 11.19 -22.11 0.95
CA MET A 8 10.31 -21.01 0.54
C MET A 8 8.98 -21.52 -0.04
N ILE A 9 9.01 -22.61 -0.82
CA ILE A 9 7.86 -23.24 -1.48
C ILE A 9 7.86 -24.73 -1.16
N ASN A 10 6.67 -25.33 -1.01
CA ASN A 10 6.46 -26.76 -0.73
C ASN A 10 7.21 -27.27 0.52
N CYS A 11 7.33 -26.45 1.54
CA CYS A 11 7.87 -26.83 2.84
C CYS A 11 6.95 -27.84 3.54
N ARG A 12 7.54 -28.85 4.18
CA ARG A 12 6.82 -29.83 5.03
C ARG A 12 6.91 -29.53 6.53
N ALA A 13 7.71 -28.54 6.91
CA ALA A 13 7.82 -28.10 8.30
C ALA A 13 6.59 -27.31 8.74
N ASP A 14 6.31 -27.30 10.04
CA ASP A 14 5.17 -26.56 10.60
C ASP A 14 5.31 -25.06 10.32
N VAL A 15 4.36 -24.52 9.56
CA VAL A 15 4.34 -23.11 9.13
C VAL A 15 3.89 -22.19 10.26
N ASN A 16 3.38 -22.72 11.37
CA ASN A 16 3.01 -21.93 12.53
C ASN A 16 4.19 -21.70 13.50
N GLN A 17 5.31 -22.40 13.31
CA GLN A 17 6.51 -22.27 14.14
C GLN A 17 7.53 -21.32 13.53
N LEU A 18 7.59 -20.10 14.09
CA LEU A 18 8.49 -19.05 13.63
C LEU A 18 9.98 -19.43 13.83
N VAL A 19 10.32 -19.93 15.02
CA VAL A 19 11.68 -20.35 15.37
C VAL A 19 11.90 -21.83 15.07
N PRO A 20 13.12 -22.25 14.71
CA PRO A 20 14.32 -21.44 14.39
C PRO A 20 14.24 -20.80 12.99
N PHE A 21 14.86 -19.63 12.80
CA PHE A 21 14.87 -18.92 11.52
C PHE A 21 15.79 -19.61 10.49
N LYS A 22 15.36 -19.68 9.21
CA LYS A 22 16.22 -20.10 8.09
C LYS A 22 16.61 -18.91 7.21
N TYR A 23 15.67 -18.00 6.96
CA TYR A 23 15.87 -16.84 6.09
C TYR A 23 16.00 -15.55 6.90
N ASP A 24 17.21 -15.26 7.38
CA ASP A 24 17.48 -14.05 8.18
C ASP A 24 17.18 -12.77 7.41
N TRP A 25 17.39 -12.75 6.09
CA TRP A 25 17.07 -11.61 5.24
C TRP A 25 15.56 -11.26 5.27
N ALA A 26 14.68 -12.27 5.35
CA ALA A 26 13.24 -12.05 5.35
C ALA A 26 12.81 -11.44 6.68
N TRP A 27 13.40 -11.92 7.77
CA TRP A 27 13.19 -11.38 9.10
C TRP A 27 13.73 -9.95 9.24
N GLN A 28 14.93 -9.69 8.73
CA GLN A 28 15.52 -8.35 8.75
C GLN A 28 14.67 -7.35 7.96
N LYS A 29 14.11 -7.76 6.81
CA LYS A 29 13.18 -6.91 6.04
C LYS A 29 11.85 -6.67 6.75
N TYR A 30 11.39 -7.62 7.56
CA TYR A 30 10.23 -7.40 8.43
C TYR A 30 10.56 -6.35 9.51
N LEU A 31 11.71 -6.47 10.18
CA LEU A 31 12.17 -5.49 11.18
C LEU A 31 12.36 -4.09 10.59
N ASP A 32 13.02 -3.98 9.42
CA ASP A 32 13.15 -2.72 8.67
C ASP A 32 11.76 -2.14 8.35
N GLY A 33 10.81 -3.00 8.01
CA GLY A 33 9.42 -2.62 7.79
C GLY A 33 8.79 -2.00 9.03
N CYS A 34 8.92 -2.65 10.18
CA CYS A 34 8.37 -2.16 11.45
C CYS A 34 9.04 -0.87 11.93
N ALA A 35 10.36 -0.72 11.72
CA ALA A 35 11.09 0.49 12.08
C ALA A 35 10.66 1.73 11.26
N ASN A 36 10.20 1.52 10.01
CA ASN A 36 9.69 2.57 9.14
C ASN A 36 8.17 2.79 9.27
N HIS A 37 7.63 2.62 10.48
CA HIS A 37 6.24 2.95 10.73
C HIS A 37 6.05 4.47 10.73
N TRP A 38 5.09 4.95 9.93
CA TRP A 38 4.68 6.35 9.90
C TRP A 38 3.15 6.41 9.78
N MET A 39 2.58 7.48 10.30
CA MET A 39 1.15 7.78 10.28
C MET A 39 0.93 9.06 9.47
N PRO A 40 -0.02 9.14 8.54
CA PRO A 40 -0.17 10.33 7.70
C PRO A 40 -0.59 11.59 8.44
N GLN A 41 -1.16 11.45 9.63
CA GLN A 41 -1.43 12.58 10.53
C GLN A 41 -0.14 13.31 10.96
N GLU A 42 1.01 12.66 10.85
CA GLU A 42 2.33 13.24 11.15
C GLU A 42 2.81 14.20 10.05
N ILE A 43 2.18 14.16 8.85
CA ILE A 43 2.53 15.03 7.72
C ILE A 43 1.62 16.25 7.72
N ASN A 44 2.21 17.44 7.86
CA ASN A 44 1.46 18.69 7.80
C ASN A 44 1.10 19.06 6.36
N MET A 45 -0.18 18.90 6.01
CA MET A 45 -0.75 19.21 4.69
C MET A 45 -1.33 20.63 4.56
N THR A 46 -1.25 21.45 5.62
CA THR A 46 -1.78 22.83 5.61
C THR A 46 -1.25 23.70 4.46
N PRO A 47 0.07 23.75 4.17
CA PRO A 47 0.59 24.56 3.07
C PRO A 47 0.12 24.07 1.70
N ASP A 48 0.03 22.75 1.50
CA ASP A 48 -0.46 22.12 0.27
C ASP A 48 -1.93 22.47 -0.01
N VAL A 49 -2.77 22.45 1.03
CA VAL A 49 -4.18 22.88 0.94
C VAL A 49 -4.28 24.37 0.60
N ALA A 50 -3.40 25.21 1.16
CA ALA A 50 -3.37 26.64 0.85
C ALA A 50 -2.94 26.90 -0.60
N LEU A 51 -1.92 26.18 -1.09
CA LEU A 51 -1.49 26.24 -2.49
C LEU A 51 -2.60 25.81 -3.44
N TRP A 52 -3.31 24.73 -3.11
CA TRP A 52 -4.40 24.21 -3.92
C TRP A 52 -5.59 25.16 -4.06
N LYS A 53 -5.86 25.99 -3.04
CA LYS A 53 -6.95 26.97 -3.03
C LYS A 53 -6.60 28.29 -3.71
N LYS A 54 -5.32 28.60 -3.93
CA LYS A 54 -4.91 29.81 -4.65
C LYS A 54 -5.23 29.69 -6.15
N GLU A 55 -5.79 30.75 -6.73
CA GLU A 55 -6.14 30.79 -8.16
C GLU A 55 -4.89 30.75 -9.06
N ASP A 56 -3.82 31.46 -8.70
CA ASP A 56 -2.54 31.46 -9.43
C ASP A 56 -1.50 30.43 -8.89
N GLY A 57 -1.94 29.49 -8.05
CA GLY A 57 -1.02 28.59 -7.35
C GLY A 57 -0.43 27.48 -8.23
N LEU A 58 -1.22 26.94 -9.15
CA LEU A 58 -0.88 25.79 -9.99
C LEU A 58 -1.45 26.01 -11.38
N SER A 59 -0.68 25.67 -12.41
CA SER A 59 -1.21 25.62 -13.77
C SER A 59 -2.30 24.56 -13.93
N GLU A 60 -3.14 24.71 -14.95
CA GLU A 60 -4.22 23.75 -15.23
C GLU A 60 -3.66 22.34 -15.51
N ASP A 61 -2.49 22.25 -16.13
CA ASP A 61 -1.84 20.98 -16.46
C ASP A 61 -1.22 20.31 -15.23
N GLU A 62 -0.59 21.06 -14.33
CA GLU A 62 -0.12 20.53 -13.04
C GLU A 62 -1.29 20.03 -12.20
N ARG A 63 -2.40 20.78 -12.18
CA ARG A 63 -3.63 20.39 -11.48
C ARG A 63 -4.21 19.08 -12.02
N LYS A 64 -4.22 18.89 -13.35
CA LYS A 64 -4.68 17.64 -14.00
C LYS A 64 -3.81 16.44 -13.60
N ILE A 65 -2.49 16.61 -13.53
CA ILE A 65 -1.57 15.54 -13.11
C ILE A 65 -1.83 15.17 -11.65
N ILE A 66 -1.92 16.17 -10.76
CA ILE A 66 -2.18 15.95 -9.33
C ILE A 66 -3.55 15.29 -9.09
N MET A 67 -4.57 15.58 -9.90
CA MET A 67 -5.87 14.90 -9.81
C MET A 67 -5.83 13.44 -10.28
N ARG A 68 -5.02 13.12 -11.29
CA ARG A 68 -5.01 11.80 -11.92
C ARG A 68 -4.07 10.82 -11.24
N SER A 69 -2.96 11.29 -10.69
CA SER A 69 -1.96 10.44 -10.02
C SER A 69 -2.51 9.66 -8.82
N PRO A 70 -3.26 10.26 -7.87
CA PRO A 70 -3.79 9.54 -6.71
C PRO A 70 -4.81 8.46 -7.08
N GLY A 71 -5.61 8.68 -8.14
CA GLY A 71 -6.57 7.68 -8.63
C GLY A 71 -5.88 6.42 -9.17
N PHE A 72 -4.75 6.60 -9.85
CA PHE A 72 -3.91 5.49 -10.30
C PHE A 72 -3.28 4.74 -9.12
N PHE A 73 -2.66 5.46 -8.17
CA PHE A 73 -2.00 4.83 -7.02
C PHE A 73 -2.99 4.11 -6.10
N SER A 74 -4.18 4.67 -5.87
CA SER A 74 -5.24 4.03 -5.08
C SER A 74 -5.68 2.68 -5.65
N THR A 75 -5.84 2.60 -6.98
CA THR A 75 -6.25 1.33 -7.62
C THR A 75 -5.07 0.35 -7.70
N ALA A 76 -3.88 0.83 -8.04
CA ALA A 76 -2.67 0.01 -8.15
C ALA A 76 -2.31 -0.65 -6.81
N ASP A 77 -2.39 0.08 -5.70
CA ASP A 77 -2.09 -0.47 -4.37
C ASP A 77 -3.06 -1.59 -3.98
N SER A 78 -4.36 -1.44 -4.29
CA SER A 78 -5.36 -2.49 -4.08
C SER A 78 -5.04 -3.75 -4.90
N LEU A 79 -4.66 -3.60 -6.17
CA LEU A 79 -4.32 -4.72 -7.04
C LEU A 79 -3.09 -5.49 -6.52
N VAL A 80 -2.06 -4.76 -6.10
CA VAL A 80 -0.83 -5.37 -5.55
C VAL A 80 -1.10 -6.06 -4.22
N ALA A 81 -1.85 -5.44 -3.31
CA ALA A 81 -2.22 -6.04 -2.03
C ALA A 81 -3.04 -7.32 -2.23
N ASN A 82 -4.04 -7.29 -3.12
CA ASN A 82 -4.86 -8.45 -3.45
C ASN A 82 -4.02 -9.59 -4.06
N ASN A 83 -3.09 -9.27 -4.96
CA ASN A 83 -2.21 -10.28 -5.54
C ASN A 83 -1.28 -10.93 -4.50
N LEU A 84 -0.74 -10.13 -3.57
CA LEU A 84 0.10 -10.63 -2.47
C LEU A 84 -0.66 -11.61 -1.58
N VAL A 85 -1.89 -11.28 -1.18
CA VAL A 85 -2.69 -12.10 -0.26
C VAL A 85 -3.30 -13.32 -0.96
N LEU A 86 -3.85 -13.16 -2.16
CA LEU A 86 -4.65 -14.20 -2.82
C LEU A 86 -3.83 -15.18 -3.64
N SER A 87 -2.70 -14.73 -4.20
CA SER A 87 -1.86 -15.55 -5.10
C SER A 87 -0.55 -15.92 -4.41
N ILE A 88 0.25 -14.95 -3.97
CA ILE A 88 1.61 -15.21 -3.49
C ILE A 88 1.60 -15.92 -2.13
N TYR A 89 0.76 -15.46 -1.18
CA TYR A 89 0.73 -15.99 0.19
C TYR A 89 0.41 -17.50 0.26
N LYS A 90 -0.39 -18.02 -0.69
CA LYS A 90 -0.75 -19.44 -0.75
C LYS A 90 0.44 -20.34 -1.11
N HIS A 91 1.33 -19.86 -1.97
CA HIS A 91 2.46 -20.65 -2.47
C HIS A 91 3.69 -20.58 -1.56
N ILE A 92 3.82 -19.48 -0.79
CA ILE A 92 4.88 -19.37 0.21
C ILE A 92 4.51 -20.20 1.44
N THR A 93 5.34 -21.18 1.77
CA THR A 93 5.10 -22.15 2.86
C THR A 93 6.10 -21.97 4.02
N ASN A 94 6.64 -20.77 4.14
CA ASN A 94 7.64 -20.41 5.13
C ASN A 94 7.10 -19.33 6.09
N PRO A 95 7.23 -19.49 7.42
CA PRO A 95 6.66 -18.57 8.40
C PRO A 95 7.27 -17.17 8.34
N GLU A 96 8.59 -17.04 8.28
CA GLU A 96 9.26 -15.73 8.30
C GLU A 96 8.97 -14.90 7.04
N CYS A 97 8.93 -15.54 5.87
CA CYS A 97 8.52 -14.89 4.62
C CYS A 97 7.03 -14.50 4.64
N ARG A 98 6.16 -15.30 5.25
CA ARG A 98 4.73 -14.96 5.41
C ARG A 98 4.54 -13.73 6.29
N GLN A 99 5.28 -13.62 7.38
CA GLN A 99 5.20 -12.46 8.27
C GLN A 99 5.60 -11.17 7.54
N TYR A 100 6.67 -11.22 6.75
CA TYR A 100 7.07 -10.10 5.90
C TYR A 100 6.01 -9.75 4.85
N LEU A 101 5.46 -10.74 4.16
CA LEU A 101 4.42 -10.52 3.14
C LEU A 101 3.13 -9.94 3.75
N PHE A 102 2.75 -10.39 4.94
CA PHE A 102 1.60 -9.86 5.66
C PHE A 102 1.79 -8.38 5.99
N ASP A 103 2.93 -8.01 6.58
CA ASP A 103 3.27 -6.60 6.86
C ASP A 103 3.21 -5.74 5.58
N LYS A 104 3.75 -6.25 4.46
CA LYS A 104 3.72 -5.57 3.16
C LYS A 104 2.34 -5.45 2.53
N ALA A 105 1.43 -6.39 2.78
CA ALA A 105 0.06 -6.34 2.31
C ALA A 105 -0.77 -5.36 3.15
N SER A 106 -0.70 -5.48 4.49
CA SER A 106 -1.34 -4.55 5.44
C SER A 106 -0.91 -3.12 5.14
N LYS A 107 0.42 -2.88 5.12
CA LYS A 107 1.09 -2.16 4.02
C LYS A 107 0.30 -1.09 3.26
N ARG A 108 -0.21 -1.61 2.16
CA ARG A 108 -0.76 -0.90 1.03
C ARG A 108 -2.26 -0.69 1.22
N LEU A 109 -2.90 -1.53 2.03
CA LEU A 109 -4.31 -1.40 2.37
C LEU A 109 -4.58 -0.18 3.26
N TYR A 110 -3.71 0.11 4.22
CA TYR A 110 -3.89 1.32 5.03
C TYR A 110 -3.58 2.61 4.25
N THR A 111 -2.62 2.61 3.32
CA THR A 111 -2.37 3.76 2.44
C THR A 111 -3.63 4.16 1.67
N LEU A 112 -4.48 3.20 1.30
CA LEU A 112 -5.78 3.44 0.68
C LEU A 112 -6.75 4.20 1.60
N THR A 113 -6.85 3.82 2.87
CA THR A 113 -7.67 4.53 3.86
C THR A 113 -7.17 5.96 4.06
N LEU A 114 -5.86 6.15 3.99
CA LEU A 114 -5.22 7.42 4.23
C LEU A 114 -5.35 8.38 3.03
N ILE A 115 -5.23 7.87 1.81
CA ILE A 115 -5.63 8.61 0.61
C ILE A 115 -7.13 8.94 0.69
N ASN A 116 -7.99 7.99 1.08
CA ASN A 116 -9.44 8.25 1.23
C ASN A 116 -9.77 9.28 2.33
N MET A 117 -9.05 9.31 3.45
CA MET A 117 -9.24 10.31 4.52
C MET A 117 -8.79 11.70 4.06
N SER A 118 -7.66 11.81 3.35
CA SER A 118 -7.26 13.06 2.67
C SER A 118 -8.25 13.46 1.56
N PHE A 119 -8.86 12.48 0.88
CA PHE A 119 -9.89 12.68 -0.14
C PHE A 119 -11.26 13.08 0.43
N ASN A 120 -11.61 12.74 1.67
CA ASN A 120 -12.86 13.21 2.29
C ASN A 120 -12.84 14.73 2.51
N HIS A 121 -11.66 15.35 2.67
CA HIS A 121 -11.50 16.81 2.61
C HIS A 121 -11.62 17.35 1.16
N TRP A 122 -11.37 16.48 0.18
CA TRP A 122 -11.45 16.72 -1.27
C TRP A 122 -12.83 16.41 -1.88
N GLU A 123 -13.82 15.99 -1.09
CA GLU A 123 -15.19 15.66 -1.53
C GLU A 123 -15.87 16.78 -2.31
N ARG A 124 -15.50 18.04 -2.07
CA ARG A 124 -15.97 19.19 -2.88
C ARG A 124 -15.49 19.14 -4.34
N MET A 125 -14.52 18.28 -4.67
CA MET A 125 -14.02 18.04 -6.03
C MET A 125 -14.53 16.74 -6.65
N LYS A 126 -15.25 15.88 -5.91
CA LYS A 126 -15.86 14.66 -6.47
C LYS A 126 -16.87 14.92 -7.58
N GLN A 127 -17.44 16.12 -7.66
CA GLN A 127 -18.34 16.49 -8.75
C GLN A 127 -17.67 16.42 -10.14
N SER A 128 -16.34 16.60 -10.21
CA SER A 128 -15.58 16.42 -11.46
C SER A 128 -15.22 14.96 -11.76
N PHE A 129 -15.28 14.05 -10.77
CA PHE A 129 -14.90 12.66 -10.95
C PHE A 129 -16.03 11.84 -11.61
N LEU A 130 -17.29 12.06 -11.19
CA LEU A 130 -18.46 11.41 -11.81
C LEU A 130 -18.60 11.76 -13.30
N THR A 131 -18.32 13.01 -13.67
CA THR A 131 -18.40 13.48 -15.06
C THR A 131 -17.27 12.95 -15.96
N CYS A 132 -16.12 12.54 -15.38
CA CYS A 132 -14.99 12.03 -16.16
C CYS A 132 -15.12 10.51 -16.41
N THR A 133 -15.64 9.74 -15.45
CA THR A 133 -15.94 8.32 -15.66
C THR A 133 -17.07 8.09 -16.66
N GLU A 134 -18.06 8.98 -16.74
CA GLU A 134 -19.12 8.90 -17.77
C GLU A 134 -18.61 9.25 -19.18
N LYS A 135 -17.55 10.05 -19.31
CA LYS A 135 -16.93 10.40 -20.60
C LYS A 135 -15.93 9.36 -21.12
N PHE A 136 -15.50 8.41 -20.29
CA PHE A 136 -14.58 7.34 -20.71
C PHE A 136 -15.30 6.06 -21.11
N LEU A 137 -16.59 5.92 -20.77
CA LEU A 137 -17.47 4.80 -21.15
C LEU A 137 -18.44 5.13 -22.30
N ARG A 138 -18.20 6.22 -23.04
CA ARG A 138 -18.86 6.54 -24.31
C ARG A 138 -17.85 6.84 -25.40
#